data_AF-A0A3B9W0M5-F1
#
_entry.id   AF-A0A3B9W0M5-F1
#
_cell.length_a   1.000
_cell.length_b   1.000
_cell.length_c   1.000
_cell.angle_alpha   90.00
_cell.angle_beta   90.00
_cell.angle_gamma   90.00
#
_symmetry.space_group_name_H-M   'P 1'
#
loop_
_entity.id
_entity.type
_entity.pdbx_description
1 polymer ?
#
loop_
_entity_poly.entity_id
_entity_poly.type
_entity_poly.pdbx_seq_one_letter_code
_entity_poly.pdbx_strand_id
1 'polypeptide(L)'
;MTRKRWVIIWLAFVGLSINYLDRSSLSVALPFMGKDFELSATQQGLIFAAFFWAYDFCQLAAGWYVDKVGPRRSFALAAVWWSVFTMVTAFAQNFWSLFAARFLLGVGESPAPSTAAKVVATWFPVRERAFATSIWDSGSRVGAVIALPIVTLIVAFTSWHAVFIIIGVAGLIWAVVWWKVYRNPEDHPTANDEERAYIREGGARSEANDDADAARLPWRSLFKYRAILSMMFGFFCLNSAIYFFITFFPSYLVTERGFDLLKLGFFGAIPGICAVAFGWLAGYVADRAVQRGVSVTRVRKTAIAGGLIGGSVIMFAALAPEAWMALALLSVAYSSLTVAATGIWSLPADVAPSSRHVGSIGGLQNFASNLAGIFTPVLIGVLVDQTGSYVAPLAVIGLVSLAGAANYLFVLGKVEPLKVPASAAA
;
A
#
# COMPACT_ATOMS: atom_id res chain seq x y z
N MET A 1 -9.28 -32.15 -10.18
CA MET A 1 -9.55 -30.69 -10.23
C MET A 1 -8.40 -29.93 -10.91
N THR A 2 -8.67 -29.02 -11.86
CA THR A 2 -7.64 -28.35 -12.70
C THR A 2 -6.81 -27.24 -12.05
N ARG A 3 -7.17 -26.79 -10.84
CA ARG A 3 -6.45 -25.78 -10.03
C ARG A 3 -6.19 -24.43 -10.73
N LYS A 4 -7.00 -24.06 -11.73
CA LYS A 4 -6.83 -22.83 -12.53
C LYS A 4 -6.98 -21.55 -11.70
N ARG A 5 -7.78 -21.60 -10.64
CA ARG A 5 -7.92 -20.48 -9.68
C ARG A 5 -6.58 -19.97 -9.15
N TRP A 6 -5.61 -20.87 -8.90
CA TRP A 6 -4.28 -20.51 -8.42
C TRP A 6 -3.41 -19.85 -9.50
N VAL A 7 -3.55 -20.26 -10.75
CA VAL A 7 -2.85 -19.60 -11.87
C VAL A 7 -3.34 -18.15 -12.01
N ILE A 8 -4.65 -17.94 -11.92
CA ILE A 8 -5.26 -16.62 -12.01
C ILE A 8 -4.81 -15.71 -10.86
N ILE A 9 -4.72 -16.22 -9.62
CA ILE A 9 -4.30 -15.40 -8.48
C ILE A 9 -2.80 -15.07 -8.52
N TRP A 10 -1.95 -15.98 -8.97
CA TRP A 10 -0.54 -15.69 -9.22
C TRP A 10 -0.34 -14.68 -10.34
N LEU A 11 -1.20 -14.71 -11.37
CA LEU A 11 -1.17 -13.71 -12.42
C LEU A 11 -1.54 -12.32 -11.87
N ALA A 12 -2.54 -12.24 -10.98
CA ALA A 12 -2.87 -11.01 -10.27
C ALA A 12 -1.71 -10.53 -9.37
N PHE A 13 -1.04 -11.44 -8.66
CA PHE A 13 0.18 -11.14 -7.89
C PHE A 13 1.25 -10.45 -8.76
N VAL A 14 1.56 -11.01 -9.94
CA VAL A 14 2.55 -10.42 -10.86
C VAL A 14 2.11 -9.02 -11.32
N GLY A 15 0.82 -8.84 -11.61
CA GLY A 15 0.27 -7.53 -11.99
C GLY A 15 0.45 -6.49 -10.89
N LEU A 16 0.16 -6.86 -9.64
CA LEU A 16 0.36 -5.97 -8.49
C LEU A 16 1.84 -5.72 -8.18
N SER A 17 2.72 -6.69 -8.44
CA SER A 17 4.16 -6.47 -8.34
C SER A 17 4.67 -5.45 -9.35
N ILE A 18 4.23 -5.51 -10.61
CA ILE A 18 4.58 -4.51 -11.63
C ILE A 18 4.03 -3.14 -11.25
N ASN A 19 2.78 -3.09 -10.79
CA ASN A 19 2.13 -1.87 -10.31
C ASN A 19 2.91 -1.19 -9.17
N TYR A 20 3.28 -1.92 -8.12
CA TYR A 20 4.06 -1.34 -7.01
C TYR A 20 5.51 -1.06 -7.38
N LEU A 21 6.09 -1.82 -8.31
CA LEU A 21 7.39 -1.50 -8.90
C LEU A 21 7.37 -0.13 -9.60
N ASP A 22 6.34 0.16 -10.40
CA ASP A 22 6.17 1.47 -11.03
C ASP A 22 6.02 2.59 -10.00
N ARG A 23 5.16 2.38 -8.99
CA ARG A 23 4.95 3.36 -7.93
C ARG A 23 6.22 3.75 -7.18
N SER A 24 7.10 2.78 -6.92
CA SER A 24 8.40 3.01 -6.28
C SER A 24 9.50 3.43 -7.27
N SER A 25 9.30 3.31 -8.57
CA SER A 25 10.35 3.59 -9.56
C SER A 25 10.74 5.07 -9.60
N LEU A 26 9.76 5.97 -9.45
CA LEU A 26 10.02 7.40 -9.50
C LEU A 26 10.94 7.85 -8.36
N SER A 27 10.70 7.39 -7.12
CA SER A 27 11.52 7.83 -5.99
C SER A 27 12.97 7.39 -6.09
N VAL A 28 13.21 6.22 -6.70
CA VAL A 28 14.56 5.73 -6.95
C VAL A 28 15.22 6.45 -8.12
N ALA A 29 14.46 6.82 -9.16
CA ALA A 29 14.97 7.52 -10.33
C ALA A 29 15.24 9.01 -10.08
N LEU A 30 14.45 9.66 -9.22
CA LEU A 30 14.44 11.12 -9.01
C LEU A 30 15.82 11.72 -8.70
N PRO A 31 16.67 11.13 -7.83
CA PRO A 31 18.01 11.66 -7.56
C PRO A 31 18.91 11.72 -8.80
N PHE A 32 18.60 10.92 -9.83
CA PHE A 32 19.35 10.83 -11.08
C PHE A 32 18.73 11.64 -12.23
N MET A 33 17.57 12.26 -12.02
CA MET A 33 16.87 13.13 -12.98
C MET A 33 17.38 14.58 -12.94
N GLY A 34 18.31 14.91 -12.02
CA GLY A 34 18.67 16.28 -11.66
C GLY A 34 19.19 17.17 -12.80
N LYS A 35 19.75 16.60 -13.88
CA LYS A 35 20.19 17.38 -15.06
C LYS A 35 19.03 17.86 -15.93
N ASP A 36 17.87 17.22 -15.84
CA ASP A 36 16.76 17.42 -16.78
C ASP A 36 15.63 18.27 -16.19
N PHE A 37 15.52 18.35 -14.85
CA PHE A 37 14.34 18.97 -14.22
C PHE A 37 14.61 19.98 -13.09
N GLU A 38 15.82 20.09 -12.54
CA GLU A 38 16.17 21.00 -11.43
C GLU A 38 15.04 21.21 -10.39
N LEU A 39 14.40 20.11 -9.97
CA LEU A 39 13.19 20.17 -9.13
C LEU A 39 13.54 20.54 -7.69
N SER A 40 12.82 21.52 -7.15
CA SER A 40 12.83 21.76 -5.70
C SER A 40 12.26 20.55 -4.95
N ALA A 41 12.64 20.36 -3.68
CA ALA A 41 12.11 19.25 -2.88
C ALA A 41 10.58 19.37 -2.71
N THR A 42 10.02 20.58 -2.63
CA THR A 42 8.57 20.82 -2.64
C THR A 42 7.93 20.32 -3.93
N GLN A 43 8.54 20.59 -5.10
CA GLN A 43 8.04 20.09 -6.38
C GLN A 43 8.09 18.55 -6.45
N GLN A 44 9.17 17.94 -5.95
CA GLN A 44 9.27 16.48 -5.82
C GLN A 44 8.12 15.93 -4.96
N GLY A 45 7.85 16.56 -3.81
CA GLY A 45 6.73 16.22 -2.93
C GLY A 45 5.37 16.32 -3.62
N LEU A 46 5.14 17.38 -4.41
CA LEU A 46 3.91 17.56 -5.19
C LEU A 46 3.74 16.49 -6.28
N ILE A 47 4.83 16.09 -6.95
CA ILE A 47 4.79 15.02 -7.96
C ILE A 47 4.42 13.68 -7.30
N PHE A 48 5.01 13.35 -6.15
CA PHE A 48 4.63 12.15 -5.40
C PHE A 48 3.16 12.20 -4.98
N ALA A 49 2.69 13.34 -4.46
CA ALA A 49 1.31 13.52 -4.05
C ALA A 49 0.32 13.40 -5.23
N ALA A 50 0.69 13.87 -6.42
CA ALA A 50 -0.18 13.88 -7.61
C ALA A 50 -0.78 12.49 -7.91
N PHE A 51 0.02 11.43 -7.75
CA PHE A 51 -0.43 10.05 -7.87
C PHE A 51 -1.56 9.74 -6.86
N PHE A 52 -1.35 10.06 -5.59
CA PHE A 52 -2.30 9.75 -4.52
C PHE A 52 -3.61 10.53 -4.65
N TRP A 53 -3.53 11.80 -5.04
CA TRP A 53 -4.72 12.61 -5.35
C TRP A 53 -5.61 11.89 -6.37
N ALA A 54 -5.06 11.54 -7.53
CA ALA A 54 -5.83 10.85 -8.56
C ALA A 54 -6.32 9.47 -8.10
N TYR A 55 -5.43 8.69 -7.48
CA TYR A 55 -5.70 7.33 -7.04
C TYR A 55 -6.87 7.27 -6.06
N ASP A 56 -6.91 8.15 -5.06
CA ASP A 56 -7.95 8.15 -4.02
C ASP A 56 -9.33 8.51 -4.56
N PHE A 57 -9.42 9.58 -5.34
CA PHE A 57 -10.69 10.01 -5.93
C PHE A 57 -11.23 8.95 -6.88
N CYS A 58 -10.37 8.33 -7.69
CA CYS A 58 -10.77 7.28 -8.62
C CYS A 58 -11.09 5.95 -7.91
N GLN A 59 -10.42 5.63 -6.81
CA GLN A 59 -10.66 4.39 -6.06
C GLN A 59 -12.09 4.32 -5.50
N LEU A 60 -12.70 5.45 -5.14
CA LEU A 60 -14.11 5.51 -4.73
C LEU A 60 -15.07 5.03 -5.84
N ALA A 61 -14.74 5.29 -7.10
CA ALA A 61 -15.52 4.87 -8.27
C ALA A 61 -15.08 3.50 -8.83
N ALA A 62 -13.90 3.01 -8.43
CA ALA A 62 -13.30 1.80 -8.97
C ALA A 62 -14.18 0.55 -8.76
N GLY A 63 -14.83 0.41 -7.61
CA GLY A 63 -15.73 -0.73 -7.34
C GLY A 63 -16.86 -0.84 -8.35
N TRP A 64 -17.60 0.26 -8.54
CA TRP A 64 -18.68 0.35 -9.54
C TRP A 64 -18.18 0.09 -10.97
N TYR A 65 -17.01 0.63 -11.31
CA TYR A 65 -16.37 0.38 -12.60
C TYR A 65 -16.06 -1.11 -12.82
N VAL A 66 -15.46 -1.77 -11.83
CA VAL A 66 -15.10 -3.20 -11.89
C VAL A 66 -16.36 -4.07 -12.00
N ASP A 67 -17.42 -3.75 -11.27
CA ASP A 67 -18.68 -4.50 -11.35
C ASP A 67 -19.33 -4.36 -12.73
N LYS A 68 -19.38 -3.14 -13.30
CA LYS A 68 -19.98 -2.90 -14.61
C LYS A 68 -19.18 -3.49 -15.78
N VAL A 69 -17.84 -3.40 -15.71
CA VAL A 69 -16.94 -3.73 -16.82
C VAL A 69 -16.42 -5.17 -16.72
N GLY A 70 -16.46 -5.76 -15.53
CA GLY A 70 -15.99 -7.09 -15.21
C GLY A 70 -14.47 -7.18 -15.03
N PRO A 71 -13.96 -8.11 -14.21
CA PRO A 71 -12.54 -8.17 -13.83
C PRO A 71 -11.56 -8.34 -15.00
N ARG A 72 -11.98 -9.02 -16.05
CA ARG A 72 -11.15 -9.24 -17.24
C ARG A 72 -10.76 -7.93 -17.90
N ARG A 73 -11.79 -7.11 -18.19
CA ARG A 73 -11.63 -5.87 -18.94
C ARG A 73 -11.09 -4.79 -18.02
N SER A 74 -11.57 -4.70 -16.78
CA SER A 74 -11.13 -3.67 -15.83
C SER A 74 -9.63 -3.74 -15.59
N PHE A 75 -9.08 -4.93 -15.30
CA PHE A 75 -7.65 -5.04 -15.02
C PHE A 75 -6.79 -4.81 -16.27
N ALA A 76 -7.18 -5.37 -17.41
CA ALA A 76 -6.42 -5.20 -18.66
C ALA A 76 -6.38 -3.73 -19.10
N LEU A 77 -7.52 -3.03 -19.04
CA LEU A 77 -7.61 -1.63 -19.44
C LEU A 77 -6.87 -0.73 -18.46
N ALA A 78 -7.01 -0.99 -17.15
CA ALA A 78 -6.20 -0.34 -16.11
C ALA A 78 -4.70 -0.54 -16.39
N ALA A 79 -4.29 -1.78 -16.70
CA ALA A 79 -2.91 -2.12 -16.98
C ALA A 79 -2.34 -1.42 -18.19
N VAL A 80 -3.08 -1.38 -19.29
CA VAL A 80 -2.70 -0.61 -20.47
C VAL A 80 -2.57 0.87 -20.12
N TRP A 81 -3.55 1.43 -19.39
CA TRP A 81 -3.54 2.84 -19.02
C TRP A 81 -2.33 3.22 -18.17
N TRP A 82 -2.13 2.56 -17.02
CA TRP A 82 -1.00 2.91 -16.15
C TRP A 82 0.31 2.71 -16.90
N SER A 83 0.46 1.61 -17.65
CA SER A 83 1.69 1.30 -18.39
C SER A 83 2.04 2.35 -19.45
N VAL A 84 1.02 2.87 -20.16
CA VAL A 84 1.23 3.98 -21.11
C VAL A 84 1.72 5.22 -20.37
N PHE A 85 1.09 5.59 -19.25
CA PHE A 85 1.51 6.77 -18.48
C PHE A 85 2.83 6.58 -17.72
N THR A 86 3.20 5.34 -17.40
CA THR A 86 4.56 4.97 -16.98
C THR A 86 5.54 5.35 -18.08
N MET A 87 5.33 4.88 -19.32
CA MET A 87 6.22 5.21 -20.44
C MET A 87 6.22 6.70 -20.77
N VAL A 88 5.07 7.39 -20.70
CA VAL A 88 4.99 8.85 -20.88
C VAL A 88 5.88 9.58 -19.87
N THR A 89 6.06 9.05 -18.67
CA THR A 89 6.98 9.63 -17.68
C THR A 89 8.43 9.66 -18.19
N ALA A 90 8.84 8.69 -19.00
CA ALA A 90 10.18 8.70 -19.61
C ALA A 90 10.40 9.92 -20.50
N PHE A 91 9.34 10.53 -21.05
CA PHE A 91 9.43 11.66 -21.98
C PHE A 91 9.05 12.99 -21.31
N ALA A 92 8.89 13.01 -19.98
CA ALA A 92 8.67 14.26 -19.27
C ALA A 92 9.89 15.18 -19.44
N GLN A 93 9.65 16.49 -19.52
CA GLN A 93 10.70 17.51 -19.75
C GLN A 93 10.67 18.65 -18.73
N ASN A 94 9.61 18.73 -17.93
CA ASN A 94 9.43 19.74 -16.90
C ASN A 94 8.49 19.23 -15.81
N PHE A 95 8.42 19.99 -14.70
CA PHE A 95 7.54 19.70 -13.56
C PHE A 95 6.11 19.35 -13.98
N TRP A 96 5.47 20.13 -14.86
CA TRP A 96 4.06 19.93 -15.23
C TRP A 96 3.83 18.65 -16.03
N SER A 97 4.74 18.32 -16.96
CA SER A 97 4.68 17.07 -17.71
C SER A 97 4.83 15.85 -16.79
N LEU A 98 5.74 15.91 -15.82
CA LEU A 98 5.96 14.84 -14.85
C LEU A 98 4.78 14.72 -13.87
N PHE A 99 4.26 15.85 -13.39
CA PHE A 99 3.07 15.92 -12.55
C PHE A 99 1.85 15.31 -13.25
N ALA A 100 1.58 15.71 -14.50
CA ALA A 100 0.46 15.19 -15.27
C ALA A 100 0.58 13.68 -15.55
N ALA A 101 1.78 13.21 -15.90
CA ALA A 101 2.03 11.79 -16.10
C ALA A 101 1.75 10.98 -14.82
N ARG A 102 2.21 11.46 -13.66
CA ARG A 102 1.98 10.79 -12.36
C ARG A 102 0.54 10.85 -11.89
N PHE A 103 -0.15 11.97 -12.14
CA PHE A 103 -1.58 12.09 -11.87
C PHE A 103 -2.38 11.07 -12.70
N LEU A 104 -2.14 11.01 -14.02
CA LEU A 104 -2.85 10.08 -14.91
C LEU A 104 -2.52 8.61 -14.65
N LEU A 105 -1.30 8.32 -14.19
CA LEU A 105 -0.89 7.01 -13.70
C LEU A 105 -1.75 6.60 -12.48
N GLY A 106 -1.94 7.49 -11.50
CA GLY A 106 -2.80 7.24 -10.34
C GLY A 106 -4.26 6.90 -10.70
N VAL A 107 -4.81 7.52 -11.74
CA VAL A 107 -6.14 7.18 -12.27
C VAL A 107 -6.19 5.70 -12.71
N GLY A 108 -5.20 5.26 -13.49
CA GLY A 108 -5.14 3.91 -14.06
C GLY A 108 -4.91 2.81 -13.03
N GLU A 109 -4.13 3.08 -11.99
CA GLU A 109 -3.82 2.08 -10.97
C GLU A 109 -4.96 1.87 -9.96
N SER A 110 -5.83 2.86 -9.78
CA SER A 110 -6.91 2.83 -8.77
C SER A 110 -7.82 1.58 -8.78
N PRO A 111 -8.16 0.95 -9.93
CA PRO A 111 -9.05 -0.21 -9.97
C PRO A 111 -8.37 -1.56 -9.71
N ALA A 112 -7.03 -1.62 -9.66
CA ALA A 112 -6.31 -2.88 -9.56
C ALA A 112 -6.64 -3.69 -8.28
N PRO A 113 -6.63 -3.10 -7.07
CA PRO A 113 -6.99 -3.84 -5.85
C PRO A 113 -8.45 -4.31 -5.83
N SER A 114 -9.38 -3.45 -6.29
CA SER A 114 -10.80 -3.81 -6.39
C SER A 114 -11.03 -4.95 -7.38
N THR A 115 -10.29 -4.94 -8.48
CA THR A 115 -10.34 -6.02 -9.47
C THR A 115 -9.82 -7.33 -8.89
N ALA A 116 -8.66 -7.32 -8.21
CA ALA A 116 -8.09 -8.50 -7.57
C ALA A 116 -9.04 -9.09 -6.50
N ALA A 117 -9.68 -8.22 -5.70
CA ALA A 117 -10.68 -8.64 -4.73
C ALA A 117 -11.91 -9.32 -5.39
N LYS A 118 -12.44 -8.76 -6.49
CA LYS A 118 -13.54 -9.38 -7.26
C LYS A 118 -13.10 -10.72 -7.86
N VAL A 119 -11.88 -10.83 -8.38
CA VAL A 119 -11.31 -12.10 -8.87
C VAL A 119 -11.32 -13.17 -7.78
N VAL A 120 -10.87 -12.86 -6.56
CA VAL A 120 -10.90 -13.79 -5.43
C VAL A 120 -12.34 -14.20 -5.09
N ALA A 121 -13.27 -13.25 -5.09
CA ALA A 121 -14.67 -13.53 -4.77
C ALA A 121 -15.32 -14.52 -5.77
N THR A 122 -14.95 -14.42 -7.05
CA THR A 122 -15.48 -15.24 -8.15
C THR A 122 -14.76 -16.59 -8.30
N TRP A 123 -13.44 -16.62 -8.15
CA TRP A 123 -12.63 -17.83 -8.44
C TRP A 123 -12.39 -18.74 -7.22
N PHE A 124 -12.62 -18.27 -6.00
CA PHE A 124 -12.29 -19.02 -4.79
C PHE A 124 -13.49 -19.23 -3.86
N PRO A 125 -13.62 -20.45 -3.30
CA PRO A 125 -14.59 -20.72 -2.24
C PRO A 125 -14.21 -19.97 -0.96
N VAL A 126 -15.19 -19.71 -0.09
CA VAL A 126 -15.03 -18.88 1.13
C VAL A 126 -13.83 -19.31 1.98
N ARG A 127 -13.60 -20.62 2.12
CA ARG A 127 -12.51 -21.19 2.93
C ARG A 127 -11.10 -20.88 2.41
N GLU A 128 -10.94 -20.64 1.09
CA GLU A 128 -9.64 -20.38 0.47
C GLU A 128 -9.38 -18.89 0.18
N ARG A 129 -10.41 -18.04 0.29
CA ARG A 129 -10.31 -16.61 -0.07
C ARG A 129 -9.24 -15.86 0.69
N ALA A 130 -9.10 -16.11 1.99
CA ALA A 130 -8.11 -15.41 2.81
C ALA A 130 -6.69 -15.65 2.28
N PHE A 131 -6.35 -16.91 2.00
CA PHE A 131 -5.04 -17.27 1.46
C PHE A 131 -4.84 -16.74 0.03
N ALA A 132 -5.86 -16.84 -0.83
CA ALA A 132 -5.81 -16.24 -2.17
C ALA A 132 -5.61 -14.72 -2.11
N THR A 133 -6.26 -14.03 -1.17
CA THR A 133 -6.07 -12.60 -0.92
C THR A 133 -4.64 -12.28 -0.51
N SER A 134 -4.08 -13.05 0.42
CA SER A 134 -2.69 -12.88 0.85
C SER A 134 -1.69 -13.08 -0.29
N ILE A 135 -1.95 -13.99 -1.23
CA ILE A 135 -1.08 -14.17 -2.41
C ILE A 135 -1.06 -12.89 -3.23
N TRP A 136 -2.21 -12.39 -3.73
CA TRP A 136 -2.19 -11.23 -4.62
C TRP A 136 -1.70 -9.96 -3.91
N ASP A 137 -2.06 -9.76 -2.63
CA ASP A 137 -1.61 -8.62 -1.83
C ASP A 137 -0.09 -8.62 -1.62
N SER A 138 0.52 -9.80 -1.44
CA SER A 138 1.98 -9.93 -1.32
C SER A 138 2.73 -9.38 -2.54
N GLY A 139 2.06 -9.30 -3.70
CA GLY A 139 2.61 -8.71 -4.91
C GLY A 139 3.06 -7.27 -4.71
N SER A 140 2.30 -6.48 -3.94
CA SER A 140 2.62 -5.09 -3.62
C SER A 140 3.97 -4.93 -2.89
N ARG A 141 4.21 -5.80 -1.90
CA ARG A 141 5.42 -5.80 -1.09
C ARG A 141 6.62 -6.21 -1.91
N VAL A 142 6.47 -7.27 -2.71
CA VAL A 142 7.53 -7.74 -3.60
C VAL A 142 7.92 -6.65 -4.60
N GLY A 143 6.94 -6.03 -5.26
CA GLY A 143 7.16 -4.94 -6.21
C GLY A 143 7.95 -3.77 -5.61
N ALA A 144 7.54 -3.31 -4.42
CA ALA A 144 8.22 -2.23 -3.72
C ALA A 144 9.66 -2.59 -3.32
N VAL A 145 9.92 -3.81 -2.84
CA VAL A 145 11.25 -4.26 -2.39
C VAL A 145 12.22 -4.38 -3.57
N ILE A 146 11.77 -4.96 -4.69
CA ILE A 146 12.64 -5.14 -5.87
C ILE A 146 12.86 -3.84 -6.64
N ALA A 147 12.08 -2.78 -6.38
CA ALA A 147 12.19 -1.51 -7.09
C ALA A 147 13.58 -0.88 -6.98
N LEU A 148 14.14 -0.78 -5.77
CA LEU A 148 15.49 -0.24 -5.57
C LEU A 148 16.56 -0.94 -6.41
N PRO A 149 16.78 -2.27 -6.27
CA PRO A 149 17.82 -2.94 -7.04
C PRO A 149 17.54 -2.96 -8.55
N ILE A 150 16.29 -3.13 -9.00
CA ILE A 150 15.97 -3.17 -10.43
C ILE A 150 16.18 -1.79 -11.06
N VAL A 151 15.65 -0.73 -10.45
CA VAL A 151 15.73 0.63 -11.00
C VAL A 151 17.17 1.11 -11.01
N THR A 152 17.92 0.91 -9.91
CA THR A 152 19.32 1.30 -9.86
C THR A 152 20.18 0.55 -10.88
N LEU A 153 19.91 -0.74 -11.10
CA LEU A 153 20.59 -1.53 -12.13
C LEU A 153 20.32 -0.99 -13.54
N ILE A 154 19.06 -0.68 -13.86
CA ILE A 154 18.70 -0.12 -15.17
C ILE A 154 19.38 1.24 -15.36
N VAL A 155 19.33 2.13 -14.36
CA VAL A 155 20.00 3.44 -14.40
C VAL A 155 21.52 3.28 -14.59
N ALA A 156 22.13 2.25 -13.99
CA ALA A 156 23.58 2.02 -14.05
C ALA A 156 24.07 1.68 -15.46
N PHE A 157 23.28 0.90 -16.21
CA PHE A 157 23.65 0.44 -17.55
C PHE A 157 23.06 1.26 -18.70
N THR A 158 22.02 2.04 -18.42
CA THR A 158 21.26 2.76 -19.46
C THR A 158 20.98 4.20 -19.04
N SER A 159 19.76 4.51 -18.62
CA SER A 159 19.33 5.83 -18.18
C SER A 159 18.08 5.72 -17.31
N TRP A 160 17.72 6.80 -16.62
CA TRP A 160 16.45 6.87 -15.89
C TRP A 160 15.23 6.77 -16.82
N HIS A 161 15.35 7.22 -18.08
CA HIS A 161 14.27 7.12 -19.07
C HIS A 161 13.92 5.65 -19.36
N ALA A 162 14.96 4.79 -19.47
CA ALA A 162 14.80 3.37 -19.75
C ALA A 162 14.03 2.62 -18.64
N VAL A 163 14.13 3.07 -17.38
CA VAL A 163 13.37 2.50 -16.24
C VAL A 163 11.88 2.50 -16.55
N PHE A 164 11.36 3.66 -16.90
CA PHE A 164 9.93 3.87 -17.15
C PHE A 164 9.47 3.17 -18.43
N ILE A 165 10.32 3.13 -19.46
CA ILE A 165 10.02 2.39 -20.70
C ILE A 165 9.93 0.88 -20.42
N ILE A 166 10.92 0.31 -19.74
CA ILE A 166 10.98 -1.14 -19.46
C ILE A 166 9.81 -1.56 -18.57
N ILE A 167 9.52 -0.82 -17.50
CA ILE A 167 8.39 -1.12 -16.61
C ILE A 167 7.06 -1.01 -17.35
N GLY A 168 6.88 0.04 -18.16
CA GLY A 168 5.67 0.21 -18.96
C GLY A 168 5.49 -0.91 -19.99
N VAL A 169 6.54 -1.32 -20.69
CA VAL A 169 6.50 -2.48 -21.62
C VAL A 169 6.14 -3.76 -20.87
N ALA A 170 6.72 -4.00 -19.68
CA ALA A 170 6.39 -5.17 -18.86
C ALA A 170 4.90 -5.18 -18.46
N GLY A 171 4.35 -4.01 -18.10
CA GLY A 171 2.93 -3.86 -17.79
C GLY A 171 2.01 -4.09 -19.01
N LEU A 172 2.40 -3.63 -20.20
CA LEU A 172 1.68 -3.92 -21.45
C LEU A 172 1.69 -5.41 -21.81
N ILE A 173 2.85 -6.07 -21.68
CA ILE A 173 2.97 -7.52 -21.89
C ILE A 173 2.04 -8.23 -20.91
N TRP A 174 2.09 -7.85 -19.63
CA TRP A 174 1.21 -8.42 -18.61
C TRP A 174 -0.28 -8.19 -18.93
N ALA A 175 -0.67 -7.01 -19.41
CA ALA A 175 -2.04 -6.71 -19.80
C ALA A 175 -2.55 -7.64 -20.92
N VAL A 176 -1.71 -7.91 -21.93
CA VAL A 176 -2.02 -8.86 -23.01
C VAL A 176 -2.17 -10.28 -22.47
N VAL A 177 -1.27 -10.70 -21.57
CA VAL A 177 -1.34 -12.00 -20.91
C VAL A 177 -2.63 -12.12 -20.08
N TRP A 178 -2.96 -11.12 -19.26
CA TRP A 178 -4.20 -11.07 -18.48
C TRP A 178 -5.42 -11.17 -19.39
N TRP A 179 -5.48 -10.36 -20.44
CA TRP A 179 -6.60 -10.38 -21.38
C TRP A 179 -6.82 -11.75 -22.02
N LYS A 180 -5.74 -12.46 -22.38
CA LYS A 180 -5.80 -13.78 -23.02
C LYS A 180 -6.14 -14.89 -22.02
N VAL A 181 -5.47 -14.89 -20.87
CA VAL A 181 -5.53 -15.99 -19.87
C VAL A 181 -6.76 -15.86 -18.97
N TYR A 182 -7.11 -14.66 -18.51
CA TYR A 182 -8.22 -14.49 -17.59
C TYR A 182 -9.56 -14.68 -18.29
N ARG A 183 -10.40 -15.54 -17.70
CA ARG A 183 -11.83 -15.70 -17.97
C ARG A 183 -12.57 -15.85 -16.65
N ASN A 184 -13.90 -15.74 -16.67
CA ASN A 184 -14.69 -16.19 -15.53
C ASN A 184 -14.62 -17.73 -15.45
N PRO A 185 -14.79 -18.34 -14.26
CA PRO A 185 -14.71 -19.79 -14.09
C PRO A 185 -15.59 -20.57 -15.08
N GLU A 186 -16.80 -20.09 -15.33
CA GLU A 186 -17.77 -20.70 -16.26
C GLU A 186 -17.35 -20.65 -17.73
N ASP A 187 -16.63 -19.59 -18.11
CA ASP A 187 -16.19 -19.34 -19.48
C ASP A 187 -14.75 -19.82 -19.72
N HIS A 188 -14.10 -20.38 -18.70
CA HIS A 188 -12.68 -20.71 -18.77
C HIS A 188 -12.47 -22.02 -19.55
N PRO A 189 -11.73 -22.00 -20.68
CA PRO A 189 -11.68 -23.12 -21.63
C PRO A 189 -11.08 -24.40 -21.05
N THR A 190 -10.21 -24.27 -20.04
CA THR A 190 -9.52 -25.41 -19.42
C THR A 190 -9.88 -25.64 -17.94
N ALA A 191 -10.94 -25.01 -17.43
CA ALA A 191 -11.41 -25.27 -16.06
C ALA A 191 -12.39 -26.45 -16.08
N ASN A 192 -12.04 -27.56 -15.43
CA ASN A 192 -12.86 -28.77 -15.44
C ASN A 192 -14.13 -28.61 -14.59
N ASP A 193 -15.16 -29.41 -14.86
CA ASP A 193 -16.46 -29.30 -14.18
C ASP A 193 -16.37 -29.54 -12.67
N GLU A 194 -15.44 -30.41 -12.25
CA GLU A 194 -15.09 -30.63 -10.84
C GLU A 194 -14.58 -29.34 -10.16
N GLU A 195 -13.78 -28.52 -10.86
CA GLU A 195 -13.33 -27.23 -10.33
C GLU A 195 -14.47 -26.23 -10.22
N ARG A 196 -15.33 -26.17 -11.24
CA ARG A 196 -16.49 -25.28 -11.26
C ARG A 196 -17.50 -25.64 -10.16
N ALA A 197 -17.78 -26.93 -9.98
CA ALA A 197 -18.67 -27.44 -8.94
C ALA A 197 -18.13 -27.08 -7.55
N TYR A 198 -16.86 -27.35 -7.27
CA TYR A 198 -16.24 -26.98 -6.00
C TYR A 198 -16.27 -25.48 -5.70
N ILE A 199 -16.05 -24.62 -6.70
CA ILE A 199 -16.12 -23.16 -6.55
C ILE A 199 -17.55 -22.74 -6.18
N ARG A 200 -18.56 -23.27 -6.89
CA ARG A 200 -19.98 -22.99 -6.63
C ARG A 200 -20.44 -23.48 -5.26
N GLU A 201 -20.18 -24.76 -4.95
CA GLU A 201 -20.54 -25.39 -3.68
C GLU A 201 -19.83 -24.73 -2.48
N GLY A 202 -18.62 -24.24 -2.68
CA GLY A 202 -17.84 -23.54 -1.65
C GLY A 202 -18.23 -22.09 -1.39
N GLY A 203 -19.36 -21.61 -1.93
CA GLY A 203 -19.90 -20.27 -1.64
C GLY A 203 -19.17 -19.14 -2.36
N ALA A 204 -18.63 -19.39 -3.56
CA ALA A 204 -18.22 -18.31 -4.46
C ALA A 204 -19.41 -17.35 -4.65
N ARG A 205 -19.19 -16.04 -4.43
CA ARG A 205 -20.30 -15.07 -4.48
C ARG A 205 -20.66 -14.86 -5.95
N SER A 206 -21.83 -15.36 -6.33
CA SER A 206 -22.57 -14.84 -7.49
C SER A 206 -23.35 -13.61 -7.04
N GLU A 207 -23.55 -12.65 -7.93
CA GLU A 207 -24.26 -11.38 -7.69
C GLU A 207 -25.72 -11.55 -7.18
N ALA A 208 -26.20 -12.79 -7.10
CA ALA A 208 -27.55 -13.17 -6.65
C ALA A 208 -27.72 -13.35 -5.12
N ASN A 209 -26.66 -13.36 -4.30
CA ASN A 209 -26.73 -13.73 -2.87
C ASN A 209 -26.33 -12.61 -1.88
N ASP A 210 -26.49 -11.34 -2.26
CA ASP A 210 -26.28 -10.26 -1.28
C ASP A 210 -27.53 -10.13 -0.39
N ASP A 211 -27.42 -10.64 0.84
CA ASP A 211 -28.45 -10.52 1.88
C ASP A 211 -28.85 -9.05 2.10
N ALA A 212 -30.13 -8.77 1.84
CA ALA A 212 -30.72 -7.44 1.88
C ALA A 212 -30.89 -6.86 3.30
N ASP A 213 -30.74 -7.65 4.37
CA ASP A 213 -31.35 -7.34 5.69
C ASP A 213 -30.40 -7.05 6.87
N ALA A 214 -29.08 -6.96 6.70
CA ALA A 214 -28.20 -6.64 7.82
C ALA A 214 -28.16 -5.12 8.14
N ALA A 215 -28.95 -4.69 9.14
CA ALA A 215 -28.96 -3.42 9.88
C ALA A 215 -28.18 -2.22 9.29
N ARG A 216 -28.92 -1.19 8.85
CA ARG A 216 -28.44 0.06 8.25
C ARG A 216 -27.81 0.99 9.28
N LEU A 217 -26.52 0.86 9.59
CA LEU A 217 -25.74 1.95 10.16
C LEU A 217 -25.27 2.86 9.01
N PRO A 218 -25.78 4.10 8.92
CA PRO A 218 -25.36 5.01 7.85
C PRO A 218 -23.87 5.30 8.00
N TRP A 219 -23.09 5.15 6.93
CA TRP A 219 -21.61 5.32 6.94
C TRP A 219 -21.14 6.61 7.65
N ARG A 220 -21.92 7.69 7.56
CA ARG A 220 -21.64 8.97 8.23
C ARG A 220 -21.63 8.89 9.76
N SER A 221 -22.39 7.97 10.37
CA SER A 221 -22.41 7.81 11.83
C SER A 221 -21.11 7.22 12.37
N LEU A 222 -20.30 6.56 11.54
CA LEU A 222 -19.01 5.99 11.91
C LEU A 222 -18.03 7.06 12.42
N PHE A 223 -18.07 8.28 11.86
CA PHE A 223 -17.26 9.40 12.32
C PHE A 223 -17.59 9.89 13.74
N LYS A 224 -18.73 9.49 14.32
CA LYS A 224 -19.09 9.83 15.71
C LYS A 224 -18.34 8.96 16.73
N TYR A 225 -17.80 7.83 16.32
CA TYR A 225 -17.13 6.90 17.21
C TYR A 225 -15.66 7.29 17.40
N ARG A 226 -15.28 7.61 18.64
CA ARG A 226 -13.89 7.95 18.99
C ARG A 226 -12.88 6.91 18.53
N ALA A 227 -13.26 5.62 18.58
CA ALA A 227 -12.38 4.53 18.18
C ALA A 227 -12.07 4.58 16.68
N ILE A 228 -13.06 4.91 15.84
CA ILE A 228 -12.88 5.04 14.38
C ILE A 228 -11.99 6.24 14.06
N LEU A 229 -12.24 7.40 14.69
CA LEU A 229 -11.39 8.57 14.50
C LEU A 229 -9.94 8.30 14.95
N SER A 230 -9.77 7.59 16.08
CA SER A 230 -8.46 7.18 16.58
C SER A 230 -7.77 6.20 15.62
N MET A 231 -8.50 5.23 15.06
CA MET A 231 -7.97 4.32 14.04
C MET A 231 -7.52 5.06 12.78
N MET A 232 -8.32 6.01 12.29
CA MET A 232 -7.98 6.83 11.13
C MET A 232 -6.73 7.67 11.37
N PHE A 233 -6.69 8.42 12.48
CA PHE A 233 -5.55 9.26 12.82
C PHE A 233 -4.27 8.44 13.05
N GLY A 234 -4.37 7.33 13.78
CA GLY A 234 -3.23 6.46 14.03
C GLY A 234 -2.68 5.82 12.77
N PHE A 235 -3.54 5.43 11.83
CA PHE A 235 -3.10 4.89 10.54
C PHE A 235 -2.54 5.97 9.62
N PHE A 236 -3.06 7.20 9.66
CA PHE A 236 -2.44 8.35 9.02
C PHE A 236 -1.00 8.56 9.53
N CYS A 237 -0.79 8.55 10.86
CA CYS A 237 0.53 8.69 11.47
C CYS A 237 1.50 7.58 11.03
N LEU A 238 1.05 6.33 11.03
CA LEU A 238 1.84 5.20 10.54
C LEU A 238 2.25 5.40 9.08
N ASN A 239 1.27 5.71 8.22
CA ASN A 239 1.51 5.82 6.79
C ASN A 239 2.33 7.07 6.42
N SER A 240 2.27 8.14 7.23
CA SER A 240 3.16 9.28 7.07
C SER A 240 4.63 8.85 7.12
N ALA A 241 4.98 8.00 8.10
CA ALA A 241 6.32 7.47 8.21
C ALA A 241 6.66 6.47 7.10
N ILE A 242 5.72 5.58 6.72
CA ILE A 242 5.94 4.63 5.62
C ILE A 242 6.13 5.34 4.27
N TYR A 243 5.39 6.41 4.01
CA TYR A 243 5.52 7.13 2.75
C TYR A 243 6.85 7.87 2.60
N PHE A 244 7.52 8.25 3.69
CA PHE A 244 8.92 8.68 3.61
C PHE A 244 9.80 7.60 2.96
N PHE A 245 9.70 6.35 3.40
CA PHE A 245 10.45 5.22 2.84
C PHE A 245 10.13 4.96 1.36
N ILE A 246 8.91 5.26 0.93
CA ILE A 246 8.47 5.08 -0.45
C ILE A 246 8.90 6.26 -1.35
N THR A 247 8.99 7.48 -0.81
CA THR A 247 9.14 8.71 -1.62
C THR A 247 10.53 9.34 -1.50
N PHE A 248 10.87 9.88 -0.33
CA PHE A 248 12.09 10.67 -0.13
C PHE A 248 13.29 9.85 0.34
N PHE A 249 13.10 8.60 0.78
CA PHE A 249 14.18 7.78 1.30
C PHE A 249 15.35 7.58 0.33
N PRO A 250 15.16 7.28 -0.97
CA PRO A 250 16.27 7.21 -1.90
C PRO A 250 17.00 8.55 -2.05
N SER A 251 16.25 9.65 -2.19
CA SER A 251 16.82 11.01 -2.25
C SER A 251 17.63 11.34 -1.00
N TYR A 252 17.12 11.04 0.19
CA TYR A 252 17.85 11.23 1.45
C TYR A 252 19.20 10.49 1.46
N LEU A 253 19.24 9.24 1.03
CA LEU A 253 20.49 8.48 1.00
C LEU A 253 21.50 9.07 -0.01
N VAL A 254 21.03 9.55 -1.16
CA VAL A 254 21.90 10.13 -2.19
C VAL A 254 22.38 11.53 -1.77
N THR A 255 21.48 12.43 -1.38
CA THR A 255 21.78 13.85 -1.17
C THR A 255 22.44 14.12 0.18
N GLU A 256 21.98 13.50 1.26
CA GLU A 256 22.52 13.74 2.61
C GLU A 256 23.58 12.73 3.01
N ARG A 257 23.45 11.48 2.55
CA ARG A 257 24.37 10.39 2.93
C ARG A 257 25.41 10.06 1.86
N GLY A 258 25.39 10.76 0.73
CA GLY A 258 26.40 10.62 -0.33
C GLY A 258 26.42 9.24 -0.96
N PHE A 259 25.28 8.55 -1.01
CA PHE A 259 25.20 7.24 -1.64
C PHE A 259 25.33 7.39 -3.16
N ASP A 260 26.29 6.68 -3.74
CA ASP A 260 26.32 6.41 -5.16
C ASP A 260 25.23 5.39 -5.54
N LEU A 261 25.05 5.20 -6.85
CA LEU A 261 24.02 4.33 -7.41
C LEU A 261 24.13 2.87 -6.94
N LEU A 262 25.36 2.34 -6.83
CA LEU A 262 25.59 0.96 -6.39
C LEU A 262 25.25 0.82 -4.89
N LYS A 263 25.70 1.76 -4.06
CA LYS A 263 25.38 1.77 -2.63
C LYS A 263 23.88 1.91 -2.40
N LEU A 264 23.18 2.75 -3.17
CA LEU A 264 21.73 2.88 -3.09
C LEU A 264 21.02 1.57 -3.44
N GLY A 265 21.43 0.89 -4.50
CA GLY A 265 20.83 -0.37 -4.93
C GLY A 265 20.99 -1.50 -3.92
N PHE A 266 22.21 -1.71 -3.40
CA PHE A 266 22.49 -2.82 -2.47
C PHE A 266 22.13 -2.50 -1.03
N PHE A 267 22.58 -1.35 -0.50
CA PHE A 267 22.38 -1.01 0.91
C PHE A 267 21.03 -0.32 1.17
N GLY A 268 20.49 0.41 0.19
CA GLY A 268 19.17 1.06 0.32
C GLY A 268 18.02 0.06 0.48
N ALA A 269 18.17 -1.19 -0.01
CA ALA A 269 17.17 -2.23 0.17
C ALA A 269 17.12 -2.83 1.59
N ILE A 270 18.16 -2.62 2.40
CA ILE A 270 18.31 -3.25 3.73
C ILE A 270 17.13 -2.93 4.66
N PRO A 271 16.69 -1.66 4.84
CA PRO A 271 15.54 -1.36 5.69
C PRO A 271 14.28 -2.12 5.26
N GLY A 272 14.04 -2.25 3.95
CA GLY A 272 12.89 -2.97 3.42
C GLY A 272 12.95 -4.48 3.69
N ILE A 273 14.12 -5.10 3.48
CA ILE A 273 14.34 -6.53 3.77
C ILE A 273 14.14 -6.81 5.26
N CYS A 274 14.74 -5.99 6.13
CA CYS A 274 14.54 -6.06 7.58
C CYS A 274 13.05 -5.94 7.91
N ALA A 275 12.36 -4.95 7.34
CA ALA A 275 10.95 -4.71 7.62
C ALA A 275 10.05 -5.90 7.24
N VAL A 276 10.31 -6.57 6.12
CA VAL A 276 9.60 -7.81 5.76
C VAL A 276 9.87 -8.91 6.78
N ALA A 277 11.13 -9.16 7.13
CA ALA A 277 11.51 -10.24 8.05
C ALA A 277 10.94 -10.02 9.46
N PHE A 278 11.08 -8.81 10.00
CA PHE A 278 10.56 -8.46 11.32
C PHE A 278 9.03 -8.40 11.35
N GLY A 279 8.38 -7.98 10.25
CA GLY A 279 6.93 -8.04 10.11
C GLY A 279 6.38 -9.46 10.24
N TRP A 280 7.00 -10.43 9.57
CA TRP A 280 6.62 -11.85 9.70
C TRP A 280 6.89 -12.40 11.11
N LEU A 281 8.04 -12.07 11.69
CA LEU A 281 8.39 -12.48 13.06
C LEU A 281 7.38 -11.92 14.08
N ALA A 282 7.02 -10.64 13.96
CA ALA A 282 6.07 -10.01 14.86
C ALA A 282 4.66 -10.61 14.74
N GLY A 283 4.20 -10.93 13.53
CA GLY A 283 2.95 -11.66 13.33
C GLY A 283 2.96 -13.01 14.06
N TYR A 284 4.02 -13.79 13.88
CA TYR A 284 4.17 -15.09 14.55
C TYR A 284 4.22 -14.97 16.09
N VAL A 285 4.95 -14.00 16.62
CA VAL A 285 5.02 -13.74 18.07
C VAL A 285 3.66 -13.30 18.61
N ALA A 286 2.94 -12.44 17.88
CA ALA A 286 1.59 -12.00 18.26
C ALA A 286 0.61 -13.18 18.31
N ASP A 287 0.62 -14.06 17.32
CA ASP A 287 -0.25 -15.23 17.27
C ASP A 287 0.06 -16.21 18.42
N ARG A 288 1.34 -16.47 18.69
CA ARG A 288 1.76 -17.28 19.85
C ARG A 288 1.34 -16.68 21.19
N ALA A 289 1.40 -15.36 21.33
CA ALA A 289 0.97 -14.68 22.56
C ALA A 289 -0.54 -14.82 22.79
N VAL A 290 -1.35 -14.69 21.73
CA VAL A 290 -2.80 -14.91 21.78
C VAL A 290 -3.12 -16.38 22.10
N GLN A 291 -2.45 -17.34 21.47
CA GLN A 291 -2.61 -18.78 21.75
C GLN A 291 -2.25 -19.16 23.19
N ARG A 292 -1.34 -18.41 23.83
CA ARG A 292 -0.97 -18.57 25.24
C ARG A 292 -1.93 -17.85 26.21
N GLY A 293 -3.04 -17.28 25.72
CA GLY A 293 -4.09 -16.67 26.53
C GLY A 293 -3.90 -15.18 26.83
N VAL A 294 -2.94 -14.49 26.20
CA VAL A 294 -2.84 -13.03 26.33
C VAL A 294 -4.01 -12.38 25.58
N SER A 295 -4.65 -11.37 26.18
CA SER A 295 -5.78 -10.70 25.53
C SER A 295 -5.39 -10.05 24.20
N VAL A 296 -6.24 -10.22 23.19
CA VAL A 296 -6.05 -9.66 21.83
C VAL A 296 -5.79 -8.15 21.91
N THR A 297 -6.56 -7.43 22.71
CA THR A 297 -6.37 -5.99 22.95
C THR A 297 -4.98 -5.64 23.44
N ARG A 298 -4.40 -6.43 24.36
CA ARG A 298 -3.04 -6.17 24.87
C ARG A 298 -2.00 -6.46 23.79
N VAL A 299 -2.11 -7.58 23.08
CA VAL A 299 -1.18 -7.94 21.99
C VAL A 299 -1.21 -6.89 20.88
N ARG A 300 -2.40 -6.49 20.43
CA ARG A 300 -2.57 -5.49 19.37
C ARG A 300 -2.08 -4.11 19.81
N LYS A 301 -2.50 -3.61 20.97
CA LYS A 301 -2.05 -2.29 21.45
C LYS A 301 -0.54 -2.22 21.67
N THR A 302 0.07 -3.26 22.23
CA THR A 302 1.53 -3.28 22.45
C THR A 302 2.29 -3.34 21.13
N ALA A 303 1.85 -4.13 20.15
CA ALA A 303 2.45 -4.17 18.82
C ALA A 303 2.33 -2.81 18.10
N ILE A 304 1.16 -2.19 18.15
CA ILE A 304 0.89 -0.90 17.48
C ILE A 304 1.67 0.23 18.14
N ALA A 305 1.53 0.41 19.45
CA ALA A 305 2.20 1.48 20.17
C ALA A 305 3.72 1.27 20.19
N GLY A 306 4.18 0.05 20.46
CA GLY A 306 5.60 -0.29 20.44
C GLY A 306 6.21 -0.12 19.05
N GLY A 307 5.49 -0.51 17.99
CA GLY A 307 5.95 -0.32 16.61
C GLY A 307 6.00 1.14 16.17
N LEU A 308 5.05 1.98 16.61
CA LEU A 308 5.08 3.42 16.35
C LEU A 308 6.16 4.16 17.16
N ILE A 309 6.40 3.75 18.41
CA ILE A 309 7.51 4.26 19.23
C ILE A 309 8.85 3.83 18.63
N GLY A 310 9.00 2.57 18.22
CA GLY A 310 10.20 2.11 17.50
C GLY A 310 10.35 2.82 16.14
N GLY A 311 9.24 3.13 15.48
CA GLY A 311 9.19 3.92 14.25
C GLY A 311 9.72 5.35 14.44
N SER A 312 9.52 5.96 15.61
CA SER A 312 9.97 7.33 15.88
C SER A 312 11.49 7.47 15.90
N VAL A 313 12.24 6.37 16.02
CA VAL A 313 13.70 6.35 15.93
C VAL A 313 14.22 6.96 14.63
N ILE A 314 13.40 7.03 13.59
CA ILE A 314 13.69 7.73 12.33
C ILE A 314 14.17 9.17 12.54
N MET A 315 13.72 9.88 13.58
CA MET A 315 14.15 11.26 13.85
C MET A 315 15.65 11.38 14.14
N PHE A 316 16.25 10.32 14.68
CA PHE A 316 17.69 10.30 14.96
C PHE A 316 18.51 9.96 13.73
N ALA A 317 17.89 9.47 12.66
CA ALA A 317 18.61 9.09 11.46
C ALA A 317 19.31 10.27 10.81
N ALA A 318 18.77 11.51 10.89
CA ALA A 318 19.41 12.72 10.37
C ALA A 318 20.68 13.12 11.17
N LEU A 319 20.68 12.84 12.47
CA LEU A 319 21.76 13.21 13.40
C LEU A 319 22.90 12.19 13.43
N ALA A 320 22.72 11.04 12.79
CA ALA A 320 23.73 10.01 12.72
C ALA A 320 25.00 10.54 12.00
N PRO A 321 26.20 10.37 12.58
CA PRO A 321 27.44 10.81 11.94
C PRO A 321 27.75 10.02 10.67
N GLU A 322 27.58 8.70 10.75
CA GLU A 322 27.92 7.77 9.67
C GLU A 322 26.68 7.24 8.95
N ALA A 323 26.80 7.00 7.65
CA ALA A 323 25.67 6.56 6.83
C ALA A 323 25.16 5.14 7.21
N TRP A 324 26.04 4.25 7.66
CA TRP A 324 25.64 2.92 8.14
C TRP A 324 24.80 3.00 9.43
N MET A 325 25.09 3.98 10.30
CA MET A 325 24.30 4.23 11.51
C MET A 325 22.90 4.75 11.14
N ALA A 326 22.82 5.67 10.18
CA ALA A 326 21.55 6.14 9.63
C ALA A 326 20.73 4.97 9.06
N LEU A 327 21.36 4.08 8.27
CA LEU A 327 20.70 2.88 7.74
C LEU A 327 20.22 1.93 8.84
N ALA A 328 20.99 1.74 9.90
CA ALA A 328 20.58 0.91 11.03
C ALA A 328 19.34 1.49 11.73
N LEU A 329 19.34 2.80 12.02
CA LEU A 329 18.18 3.50 12.61
C LEU A 329 16.95 3.43 11.70
N LEU A 330 17.14 3.62 10.39
CA LEU A 330 16.08 3.51 9.39
C LEU A 330 15.54 2.08 9.27
N SER A 331 16.40 1.07 9.40
CA SER A 331 15.99 -0.34 9.41
C SER A 331 15.16 -0.67 10.65
N VAL A 332 15.58 -0.19 11.84
CA VAL A 332 14.81 -0.33 13.08
C VAL A 332 13.47 0.39 12.97
N ALA A 333 13.46 1.61 12.46
CA ALA A 333 12.24 2.40 12.29
C ALA A 333 11.27 1.71 11.33
N TYR A 334 11.71 1.34 10.12
CA TYR A 334 10.82 0.73 9.14
C TYR A 334 10.30 -0.64 9.58
N SER A 335 11.17 -1.44 10.21
CA SER A 335 10.76 -2.72 10.82
C SER A 335 9.71 -2.52 11.90
N SER A 336 9.91 -1.57 12.81
CA SER A 336 8.95 -1.27 13.87
C SER A 336 7.61 -0.78 13.30
N LEU A 337 7.63 0.04 12.25
CA LEU A 337 6.41 0.48 11.55
C LEU A 337 5.66 -0.70 10.91
N THR A 338 6.36 -1.68 10.33
CA THR A 338 5.68 -2.88 9.81
C THR A 338 5.06 -3.74 10.91
N VAL A 339 5.69 -3.82 12.09
CA VAL A 339 5.07 -4.46 13.27
C VAL A 339 3.78 -3.73 13.64
N ALA A 340 3.80 -2.40 13.73
CA ALA A 340 2.59 -1.63 14.00
C ALA A 340 1.51 -1.84 12.93
N ALA A 341 1.90 -1.90 11.65
CA ALA A 341 0.98 -2.14 10.54
C ALA A 341 0.22 -3.46 10.72
N THR A 342 0.88 -4.56 11.11
CA THR A 342 0.21 -5.86 11.31
C THR A 342 -0.93 -5.78 12.34
N GLY A 343 -0.75 -5.00 13.41
CA GLY A 343 -1.78 -4.79 14.42
C GLY A 343 -2.89 -3.86 13.93
N ILE A 344 -2.57 -2.79 13.22
CA ILE A 344 -3.57 -1.81 12.75
C ILE A 344 -4.50 -2.42 11.69
N TRP A 345 -4.00 -3.30 10.83
CA TRP A 345 -4.81 -3.96 9.81
C TRP A 345 -5.87 -4.92 10.37
N SER A 346 -5.72 -5.42 11.61
CA SER A 346 -6.76 -6.25 12.25
C SER A 346 -7.86 -5.44 12.93
N LEU A 347 -7.60 -4.18 13.29
CA LEU A 347 -8.53 -3.36 14.09
C LEU A 347 -9.92 -3.21 13.47
N PRO A 348 -10.12 -3.05 12.14
CA PRO A 348 -11.46 -2.99 11.57
C PRO A 348 -12.30 -4.23 11.87
N ALA A 349 -11.68 -5.42 11.89
CA ALA A 349 -12.38 -6.66 12.23
C ALA A 349 -12.71 -6.72 13.74
N ASP A 350 -11.80 -6.26 14.59
CA ASP A 350 -11.92 -6.34 16.04
C ASP A 350 -12.92 -5.30 16.62
N VAL A 351 -13.06 -4.14 15.97
CA VAL A 351 -13.93 -3.02 16.41
C VAL A 351 -15.29 -3.04 15.74
N ALA A 352 -15.43 -3.71 14.59
CA ALA A 352 -16.69 -3.71 13.87
C ALA A 352 -17.83 -4.36 14.71
N PRO A 353 -19.01 -3.73 14.78
CA PRO A 353 -20.18 -4.31 15.45
C PRO A 353 -20.74 -5.54 14.72
N SER A 354 -20.47 -5.65 13.41
CA SER A 354 -20.80 -6.83 12.61
C SER A 354 -19.88 -6.94 11.40
N SER A 355 -19.82 -8.13 10.80
CA SER A 355 -19.01 -8.42 9.60
C SER A 355 -19.25 -7.46 8.43
N ARG A 356 -20.46 -6.89 8.30
CA ARG A 356 -20.81 -5.89 7.26
C ARG A 356 -20.07 -4.55 7.45
N HIS A 357 -19.70 -4.21 8.68
CA HIS A 357 -19.04 -2.94 9.00
C HIS A 357 -17.52 -2.98 8.88
N VAL A 358 -16.93 -4.18 8.87
CA VAL A 358 -15.47 -4.36 8.74
C VAL A 358 -14.95 -3.67 7.47
N GLY A 359 -15.63 -3.86 6.34
CA GLY A 359 -15.27 -3.22 5.07
C GLY A 359 -15.38 -1.70 5.09
N SER A 360 -16.47 -1.16 5.65
CA SER A 360 -16.67 0.29 5.78
C SER A 360 -15.64 0.95 6.70
N ILE A 361 -15.35 0.34 7.85
CA ILE A 361 -14.33 0.82 8.80
C ILE A 361 -12.92 0.68 8.19
N GLY A 362 -12.63 -0.43 7.51
CA GLY A 362 -11.38 -0.64 6.80
C GLY A 362 -11.17 0.36 5.64
N GLY A 363 -12.24 0.72 4.92
CA GLY A 363 -12.21 1.75 3.88
C GLY A 363 -11.94 3.16 4.42
N LEU A 364 -12.60 3.55 5.52
CA LEU A 364 -12.32 4.79 6.24
C LEU A 364 -10.87 4.87 6.72
N GLN A 365 -10.37 3.77 7.29
CA GLN A 365 -8.98 3.65 7.69
C GLN A 365 -8.04 3.82 6.48
N ASN A 366 -8.28 3.12 5.37
CA ASN A 366 -7.48 3.26 4.15
C ASN A 366 -7.48 4.67 3.57
N PHE A 367 -8.63 5.34 3.55
CA PHE A 367 -8.72 6.74 3.12
C PHE A 367 -7.78 7.64 3.95
N ALA A 368 -7.74 7.47 5.28
CA ALA A 368 -6.81 8.20 6.13
C ALA A 368 -5.34 7.86 5.83
N SER A 369 -5.03 6.63 5.44
CA SER A 369 -3.68 6.28 4.96
C SER A 369 -3.32 7.07 3.71
N ASN A 370 -4.16 7.05 2.68
CA ASN A 370 -3.79 7.69 1.42
C ASN A 370 -3.72 9.22 1.52
N LEU A 371 -4.50 9.84 2.42
CA LEU A 371 -4.30 11.24 2.79
C LEU A 371 -2.86 11.51 3.28
N ALA A 372 -2.25 10.60 4.03
CA ALA A 372 -0.84 10.74 4.40
C ALA A 372 0.08 10.70 3.16
N GLY A 373 -0.26 9.90 2.15
CA GLY A 373 0.45 9.86 0.86
C GLY A 373 0.36 11.17 0.07
N ILE A 374 -0.67 11.97 0.32
CA ILE A 374 -0.82 13.32 -0.22
C ILE A 374 -0.03 14.34 0.60
N PHE A 375 -0.25 14.40 1.92
CA PHE A 375 0.29 15.46 2.77
C PHE A 375 1.77 15.29 3.09
N THR A 376 2.22 14.07 3.38
CA THR A 376 3.57 13.85 3.90
C THR A 376 4.68 14.17 2.90
N PRO A 377 4.62 13.75 1.62
CA PRO A 377 5.66 14.11 0.66
C PRO A 377 5.77 15.62 0.42
N VAL A 378 4.64 16.33 0.36
CA VAL A 378 4.61 17.79 0.23
C VAL A 378 5.24 18.45 1.45
N LEU A 379 4.87 18.00 2.66
CA LEU A 379 5.43 18.51 3.92
C LEU A 379 6.95 18.30 4.01
N ILE A 380 7.44 17.10 3.67
CA ILE A 380 8.88 16.81 3.63
C ILE A 380 9.56 17.77 2.65
N GLY A 381 9.01 17.91 1.44
CA GLY A 381 9.56 18.78 0.41
C GLY A 381 9.70 20.24 0.84
N VAL A 382 8.64 20.81 1.43
CA VAL A 382 8.66 22.19 1.96
C VAL A 382 9.71 22.35 3.05
N LEU A 383 9.78 21.41 3.99
CA LEU A 383 10.74 21.47 5.09
C LEU A 383 12.18 21.35 4.59
N VAL A 384 12.45 20.49 3.60
CA VAL A 384 13.79 20.38 2.99
C VAL A 384 14.16 21.67 2.26
N ASP A 385 13.27 22.24 1.45
CA ASP A 385 13.56 23.49 0.72
C ASP A 385 13.81 24.67 1.67
N GLN A 386 13.09 24.75 2.80
CA GLN A 386 13.23 25.84 3.77
C GLN A 386 14.46 25.69 4.67
N THR A 387 14.81 24.47 5.06
CA THR A 387 15.88 24.23 6.03
C THR A 387 17.20 23.80 5.39
N GLY A 388 17.17 23.39 4.12
CA GLY A 388 18.31 22.81 3.41
C GLY A 388 18.74 21.45 3.93
N SER A 389 17.97 20.81 4.83
CA SER A 389 18.35 19.54 5.45
C SER A 389 17.14 18.64 5.77
N TYR A 390 17.40 17.34 5.86
CA TYR A 390 16.42 16.34 6.28
C TYR A 390 16.19 16.25 7.80
N VAL A 391 16.91 17.03 8.63
CA VAL A 391 16.71 17.02 10.10
C VAL A 391 15.27 17.36 10.49
N ALA A 392 14.71 18.47 9.97
CA ALA A 392 13.35 18.89 10.30
C ALA A 392 12.29 17.89 9.79
N PRO A 393 12.31 17.42 8.52
CA PRO A 393 11.38 16.39 8.06
C PRO A 393 11.42 15.10 8.90
N LEU A 394 12.60 14.57 9.20
CA LEU A 394 12.73 13.32 9.97
C LEU A 394 12.29 13.51 11.42
N ALA A 395 12.55 14.66 12.03
CA ALA A 395 12.02 15.01 13.34
C ALA A 395 10.49 15.06 13.34
N VAL A 396 9.88 15.72 12.36
CA VAL A 396 8.41 15.79 12.23
C VAL A 396 7.81 14.40 12.05
N ILE A 397 8.37 13.55 11.19
CA ILE A 397 7.88 12.18 10.98
C ILE A 397 8.00 11.34 12.26
N GLY A 398 9.10 11.49 13.00
CA GLY A 398 9.27 10.83 14.31
C GLY A 398 8.24 11.29 15.33
N LEU A 399 7.99 12.60 15.42
CA LEU A 399 6.97 13.18 16.29
C LEU A 399 5.55 12.76 15.90
N VAL A 400 5.24 12.68 14.60
CA VAL A 400 3.97 12.16 14.08
C VAL A 400 3.80 10.68 14.47
N SER A 401 4.87 9.89 14.45
CA SER A 401 4.84 8.49 14.90
C SER A 401 4.56 8.38 16.40
N LEU A 402 5.18 9.24 17.23
CA LEU A 402 4.90 9.32 18.67
C LEU A 402 3.46 9.77 18.95
N ALA A 403 2.94 10.75 18.19
CA ALA A 403 1.55 11.17 18.30
C ALA A 403 0.58 10.02 17.96
N GLY A 404 0.90 9.22 16.93
CA GLY A 404 0.18 8.00 16.60
C GLY A 404 0.20 6.99 17.75
N ALA A 405 1.37 6.75 18.36
CA ALA A 405 1.51 5.85 19.50
C ALA A 405 0.68 6.33 20.70
N ALA A 406 0.76 7.61 21.04
CA ALA A 406 -0.03 8.23 22.12
C ALA A 406 -1.53 8.10 21.84
N ASN A 407 -1.98 8.33 20.61
CA ASN A 407 -3.37 8.15 20.20
C ASN A 407 -3.85 6.70 20.42
N TYR A 408 -3.06 5.69 20.03
CA TYR A 408 -3.45 4.29 20.24
C TYR A 408 -3.42 3.85 21.71
N LEU A 409 -2.50 4.40 22.50
CA LEU A 409 -2.42 4.12 23.94
C LEU A 409 -3.59 4.75 24.69
N PHE A 410 -3.84 6.05 24.48
CA PHE A 410 -4.72 6.85 25.33
C PHE A 410 -6.12 7.09 24.74
N VAL A 411 -6.26 7.19 23.41
CA VAL A 411 -7.51 7.63 22.76
C VAL A 411 -8.36 6.47 22.24
N LEU A 412 -7.75 5.43 21.65
CA LEU A 412 -8.48 4.31 21.03
C LEU A 412 -9.46 3.61 22.00
N GLY A 413 -9.17 3.63 23.31
CA GLY A 413 -9.98 2.91 24.31
C GLY A 413 -9.80 1.39 24.19
N LYS A 414 -10.78 0.61 24.65
CA LYS A 414 -10.75 -0.86 24.52
C LYS A 414 -11.08 -1.26 23.08
N VAL A 415 -10.32 -2.21 22.53
CA VAL A 415 -10.60 -2.82 21.23
C VAL A 415 -11.69 -3.86 21.44
N GLU A 416 -12.93 -3.41 21.33
CA GLU A 416 -14.14 -4.21 21.47
C GLU A 416 -15.13 -3.76 20.39
N PRO A 417 -16.05 -4.64 19.95
CA PRO A 417 -17.08 -4.28 18.99
C PRO A 417 -17.84 -3.02 19.42
N LEU A 418 -18.02 -2.07 18.49
CA LEU A 418 -18.72 -0.83 18.78
C LEU A 418 -20.13 -1.12 19.30
N LYS A 419 -20.51 -0.48 20.40
CA LYS A 419 -21.89 -0.52 20.87
C LYS A 419 -22.74 0.32 19.92
N VAL A 420 -23.51 -0.35 19.07
CA VAL A 420 -24.54 0.30 18.26
C VAL A 420 -25.68 0.66 19.21
N PRO A 421 -26.07 1.94 19.33
CA PRO A 421 -27.32 2.26 20.02
C PRO A 421 -28.42 1.47 19.30
N ALA A 422 -29.15 0.63 20.02
CA ALA A 422 -30.36 0.04 19.47
C ALA A 422 -31.16 1.20 18.88
N SER A 423 -31.47 1.17 17.57
CA SER A 423 -32.39 2.16 17.03
C SER A 423 -33.63 2.06 17.90
N ALA A 424 -34.09 3.21 18.40
CA ALA A 424 -35.40 3.31 19.01
C ALA A 424 -36.37 2.57 18.09
N ALA A 425 -36.88 1.45 18.57
CA ALA A 425 -38.05 0.83 18.00
C ALA A 425 -39.19 1.80 18.28
N ALA A 426 -39.50 2.64 17.30
CA ALA A 426 -40.74 3.41 17.20
C ALA A 426 -40.92 3.84 15.76
#